data_AF-A0A9E4C672-F1
#
_entry.id   AF-A0A9E4C672-F1
#
_cell.length_a   1.000
_cell.length_b   1.000
_cell.length_c   1.000
_cell.angle_alpha   90.00
_cell.angle_beta   90.00
_cell.angle_gamma   90.00
#
_symmetry.space_group_name_H-M   'P 1'
#
loop_
_entity.id
_entity.type
_entity.pdbx_description
1 polymer ?
#
loop_
_entity_poly.entity_id
_entity_poly.type
_entity_poly.pdbx_seq_one_letter_code
_entity_poly.pdbx_strand_id
1 'polypeptide(L)'
;MQRMDVDEIDASIRSGKAVCPYCGVGCVITAKVRNNKIIKIGADKDQAPNFGMLCPKGAYLKEVFDESGRLKYPLIRRHRGMAPTRVSWEEAIDFAAVRLLEIQKEHGRDSVGFYGSGQLDTEASYLFTKLFKGYLQTNNMDTNSRLCMSSAVAAYTQSFGSDAPPTCSEVILIIGANMAENHPVLFQMIRKRRVKGGNVRVVVVDPRSNPTAEFADVHIRLAPGSDVAFLQLLSKRLLEIGRMDAPFIRRRTEDFSSYAAHLKALDEEVLLKTCDIHPARVDEMVEYLSTPCRLLSFYCQGTNQSTQGVEKCLALQNLHLQLGEIGKKGAGPFSLTGQPNAMGGREVGYLSHQLPGHRLVANDAHRAYLEGAWGIRPGSISTEPGLTAVPMFQAAAEGEIRAMWIAATNPAVTMPDVKVAREGLRRAELVIVPDGDGGVRGCSPARCAMGREGGNDDE
;
A
#
# COMPACT_ATOMS: atom_id res chain seq x y z
N MET A 1 24.34 -28.77 -45.75
CA MET A 1 24.10 -28.24 -44.38
C MET A 1 22.88 -27.33 -44.45
N GLN A 2 21.69 -27.93 -44.33
CA GLN A 2 20.42 -27.20 -44.42
C GLN A 2 20.29 -26.25 -43.23
N ARG A 3 20.00 -24.98 -43.52
CA ARG A 3 19.49 -24.04 -42.52
C ARG A 3 18.19 -24.62 -41.98
N MET A 4 18.18 -24.94 -40.69
CA MET A 4 16.96 -25.26 -39.97
C MET A 4 16.12 -23.98 -39.91
N ASP A 5 14.95 -24.01 -40.53
CA ASP A 5 13.90 -23.02 -40.30
C ASP A 5 13.48 -23.10 -38.83
N VAL A 6 13.90 -22.09 -38.07
CA VAL A 6 13.37 -21.81 -36.73
C VAL A 6 12.10 -21.02 -36.96
N ASP A 7 10.95 -21.70 -36.98
CA ASP A 7 9.64 -21.18 -36.54
C ASP A 7 8.51 -22.15 -36.95
N GLU A 8 8.58 -23.41 -36.50
CA GLU A 8 7.33 -24.13 -36.23
C GLU A 8 6.74 -23.55 -34.94
N ILE A 9 5.84 -22.57 -35.09
CA ILE A 9 5.02 -22.10 -33.99
C ILE A 9 4.11 -23.27 -33.59
N ASP A 10 4.51 -23.99 -32.54
CA ASP A 10 3.68 -24.98 -31.87
C ASP A 10 2.35 -24.31 -31.48
N ALA A 11 1.29 -24.59 -32.26
CA ALA A 11 -0.04 -24.02 -32.11
C ALA A 11 -0.69 -24.31 -30.75
N SER A 12 -0.11 -25.22 -29.94
CA SER A 12 -0.53 -25.48 -28.56
C SER A 12 -0.04 -24.43 -27.55
N ILE A 13 0.91 -23.56 -27.93
CA ILE A 13 1.44 -22.51 -27.06
C ILE A 13 0.66 -21.21 -27.24
N ARG A 14 -0.01 -20.78 -26.18
CA ARG A 14 -0.61 -19.45 -26.08
C ARG A 14 0.34 -18.50 -25.34
N SER A 15 0.35 -17.23 -25.74
CA SER A 15 1.10 -16.18 -25.04
C SER A 15 0.14 -15.10 -24.54
N GLY A 16 0.42 -14.55 -23.37
CA GLY A 16 -0.38 -13.48 -22.77
C GLY A 16 0.48 -12.53 -21.95
N LYS A 17 -0.10 -11.38 -21.60
CA LYS A 17 0.50 -10.40 -20.69
C LYS A 17 -0.32 -10.33 -19.40
N ALA A 18 0.35 -10.04 -18.31
CA ALA A 18 -0.26 -9.77 -17.02
C ALA A 18 0.59 -8.77 -16.24
N VAL A 19 0.09 -8.35 -15.08
CA VAL A 19 0.86 -7.54 -14.12
C VAL A 19 1.39 -8.45 -13.03
N CYS A 20 2.64 -8.22 -12.62
CA CYS A 20 3.28 -8.93 -11.52
C CYS A 20 2.48 -8.72 -10.20
N PRO A 21 2.10 -9.79 -9.47
CA PRO A 21 1.19 -9.69 -8.32
C PRO A 21 1.88 -9.30 -7.00
N TYR A 22 3.13 -8.82 -7.02
CA TYR A 22 3.92 -8.59 -5.81
C TYR A 22 3.92 -7.12 -5.37
N CYS A 23 4.98 -6.36 -5.68
CA CYS A 23 5.11 -4.98 -5.20
C CYS A 23 4.39 -3.98 -6.11
N GLY A 24 4.10 -2.79 -5.60
CA GLY A 24 3.46 -1.69 -6.32
C GLY A 24 4.26 -1.06 -7.47
N VAL A 25 5.38 -1.66 -7.90
CA VAL A 25 6.04 -1.27 -9.17
C VAL A 25 5.15 -1.59 -10.37
N GLY A 26 4.35 -2.65 -10.32
CA GLY A 26 3.42 -3.00 -11.41
C GLY A 26 4.13 -3.51 -12.69
N CYS A 27 5.18 -4.32 -12.55
CA CYS A 27 5.92 -4.84 -13.70
C CYS A 27 5.01 -5.66 -14.65
N VAL A 28 5.09 -5.39 -15.95
CA VAL A 28 4.41 -6.16 -17.00
C VAL A 28 5.19 -7.45 -17.26
N ILE A 29 4.51 -8.57 -17.04
CA ILE A 29 5.03 -9.91 -17.29
C ILE A 29 4.42 -10.50 -18.57
N THR A 30 5.18 -11.35 -19.25
CA THR A 30 4.70 -12.19 -20.34
C THR A 30 4.68 -13.64 -19.88
N ALA A 31 3.61 -14.37 -20.23
CA ALA A 31 3.46 -15.77 -19.91
C ALA A 31 3.29 -16.58 -21.21
N LYS A 32 4.03 -17.69 -21.33
CA LYS A 32 3.76 -18.73 -22.32
C LYS A 32 3.06 -19.90 -21.63
N VAL A 33 1.96 -20.35 -22.20
CA VAL A 33 1.08 -21.38 -21.64
C VAL A 33 0.91 -22.50 -22.65
N ARG A 34 1.13 -23.74 -22.23
CA ARG A 34 0.85 -24.95 -23.02
C ARG A 34 0.00 -25.89 -22.15
N ASN A 35 -1.08 -26.45 -22.70
CA ASN A 35 -1.97 -27.36 -21.98
C ASN A 35 -2.42 -26.82 -20.61
N ASN A 36 -2.83 -25.54 -20.57
CA ASN A 36 -3.21 -24.78 -19.36
C ASN A 36 -2.13 -24.68 -18.26
N LYS A 37 -0.86 -24.99 -18.57
CA LYS A 37 0.27 -24.83 -17.65
C LYS A 37 1.20 -23.73 -18.13
N ILE A 38 1.62 -22.87 -17.22
CA ILE A 38 2.63 -21.84 -17.49
C ILE A 38 3.97 -22.55 -17.69
N ILE A 39 4.54 -22.43 -18.89
CA ILE A 39 5.85 -23.04 -19.21
C ILE A 39 6.99 -22.04 -19.07
N LYS A 40 6.72 -20.74 -19.26
CA LYS A 40 7.71 -19.66 -19.17
C LYS A 40 7.07 -18.35 -18.71
N ILE A 41 7.76 -17.66 -17.80
CA ILE A 41 7.52 -16.25 -17.47
C ILE A 41 8.68 -15.42 -18.03
N GLY A 42 8.36 -14.25 -18.57
CA GLY A 42 9.32 -13.24 -19.00
C GLY A 42 8.78 -11.85 -18.74
N ALA A 43 9.46 -10.83 -19.27
CA ALA A 43 8.99 -9.45 -19.26
C ALA A 43 8.96 -8.89 -20.67
N ASP A 44 7.99 -8.02 -20.90
CA ASP A 44 7.88 -7.25 -22.14
C ASP A 44 8.95 -6.15 -22.15
N LYS A 45 9.76 -6.09 -23.21
CA LYS A 45 10.89 -5.15 -23.35
C LYS A 45 10.44 -3.72 -23.65
N ASP A 46 9.27 -3.57 -24.25
CA ASP A 46 8.78 -2.30 -24.78
C ASP A 46 7.73 -1.65 -23.87
N GLN A 47 7.28 -2.37 -22.84
CA GLN A 47 6.27 -1.90 -21.90
C GLN A 47 6.89 -1.35 -20.60
N ALA A 48 6.42 -0.17 -20.24
CA ALA A 48 6.61 0.39 -18.91
C ALA A 48 5.85 -0.45 -17.86
N PRO A 49 6.29 -0.46 -16.59
CA PRO A 49 7.40 0.32 -16.04
C PRO A 49 8.74 -0.41 -16.07
N ASN A 50 8.77 -1.70 -16.40
CA ASN A 50 9.95 -2.55 -16.21
C ASN A 50 10.81 -2.78 -17.46
N PHE A 51 10.34 -2.49 -18.68
CA PHE A 51 11.13 -2.54 -19.92
C PHE A 51 12.03 -3.78 -20.04
N GLY A 52 11.42 -4.96 -19.85
CA GLY A 52 12.09 -6.26 -19.96
C GLY A 52 12.80 -6.73 -18.69
N MET A 53 12.79 -5.94 -17.61
CA MET A 53 13.41 -6.31 -16.34
C MET A 53 12.41 -7.06 -15.44
N LEU A 54 12.90 -8.05 -14.69
CA LEU A 54 12.19 -8.65 -13.55
C LEU A 54 13.16 -8.85 -12.40
N CYS A 55 12.66 -8.71 -11.18
CA CYS A 55 13.36 -9.18 -9.99
C CYS A 55 13.15 -10.70 -9.82
N PRO A 56 13.92 -11.38 -8.95
CA PRO A 56 13.77 -12.83 -8.71
C PRO A 56 12.32 -13.25 -8.43
N LYS A 57 11.59 -12.50 -7.59
CA LYS A 57 10.17 -12.80 -7.28
C LYS A 57 9.31 -12.91 -8.54
N GLY A 58 9.46 -11.98 -9.49
CA GLY A 58 8.69 -12.00 -10.74
C GLY A 58 9.19 -13.04 -11.73
N ALA A 59 10.51 -13.26 -11.80
CA ALA A 59 11.11 -14.25 -12.69
C ALA A 59 10.74 -15.70 -12.32
N TYR A 60 10.64 -15.99 -11.03
CA TYR A 60 10.24 -17.28 -10.47
C TYR A 60 8.75 -17.37 -10.11
N LEU A 61 7.90 -16.60 -10.81
CA LEU A 61 6.46 -16.62 -10.53
C LEU A 61 5.80 -17.95 -10.98
N LYS A 62 6.38 -18.63 -11.97
CA LYS A 62 5.86 -19.93 -12.47
C LYS A 62 5.80 -20.97 -11.36
N GLU A 63 6.79 -20.98 -10.48
CA GLU A 63 6.97 -21.91 -9.37
C GLU A 63 5.87 -21.73 -8.31
N VAL A 64 5.29 -20.54 -8.20
CA VAL A 64 4.19 -20.24 -7.26
C VAL A 64 2.83 -20.77 -7.76
N PHE A 65 2.70 -21.02 -9.06
CA PHE A 65 1.51 -21.65 -9.63
C PHE A 65 1.51 -23.18 -9.50
N ASP A 66 2.41 -23.75 -8.70
CA ASP A 66 2.28 -25.14 -8.29
C ASP A 66 0.95 -25.36 -7.55
N GLU A 67 0.32 -26.52 -7.78
CA GLU A 67 -0.99 -26.83 -7.23
C GLU A 67 -0.92 -27.35 -5.78
N SER A 68 0.28 -27.61 -5.27
CA SER A 68 0.48 -28.05 -3.89
C SER A 68 0.01 -26.97 -2.90
N GLY A 69 -0.80 -27.36 -1.92
CA GLY A 69 -1.31 -26.46 -0.89
C GLY A 69 -2.52 -25.57 -1.26
N ARG A 70 -2.94 -25.50 -2.53
CA ARG A 70 -4.06 -24.62 -2.96
C ARG A 70 -5.43 -25.02 -2.41
N LEU A 71 -6.27 -24.04 -2.07
CA LEU A 71 -7.69 -24.27 -1.79
C LEU A 71 -8.45 -24.56 -3.10
N LYS A 72 -8.85 -25.82 -3.30
CA LYS A 72 -9.52 -26.27 -4.53
C LYS A 72 -11.05 -26.31 -4.42
N TYR A 73 -11.59 -26.34 -3.21
CA TYR A 73 -13.03 -26.50 -2.96
C TYR A 73 -13.48 -25.63 -1.78
N PRO A 74 -14.76 -25.18 -1.76
CA PRO A 74 -15.36 -24.56 -0.60
C PRO A 74 -15.37 -25.51 0.60
N LEU A 75 -15.14 -24.94 1.77
CA LEU A 75 -15.10 -25.66 3.04
C LEU A 75 -15.96 -24.92 4.07
N ILE A 76 -16.81 -25.65 4.79
CA ILE A 76 -17.60 -25.12 5.91
C ILE A 76 -17.24 -25.83 7.21
N ARG A 77 -17.13 -25.05 8.28
CA ARG A 77 -17.08 -25.55 9.66
C ARG A 77 -18.40 -25.19 10.34
N ARG A 78 -19.28 -26.18 10.55
CA ARG A 78 -20.63 -25.94 11.12
C ARG A 78 -20.60 -25.61 12.62
N HIS A 79 -19.64 -26.19 13.35
CA HIS A 79 -19.46 -25.90 14.77
C HIS A 79 -17.99 -25.58 15.07
N ARG A 80 -17.77 -24.62 15.97
CA ARG A 80 -16.44 -24.24 16.44
C ARG A 80 -15.74 -25.49 17.02
N GLY A 81 -14.46 -25.66 16.73
CA GLY A 81 -13.68 -26.85 17.13
C GLY A 81 -13.75 -28.05 16.16
N MET A 82 -14.76 -28.15 15.28
CA MET A 82 -14.84 -29.27 14.32
C MET A 82 -13.98 -29.06 13.07
N ALA A 83 -13.43 -30.12 12.49
CA ALA A 83 -12.75 -30.02 11.19
C ALA A 83 -13.70 -29.46 10.09
N PRO A 84 -13.18 -28.63 9.15
CA PRO A 84 -13.99 -28.12 8.07
C PRO A 84 -14.29 -29.24 7.06
N THR A 85 -15.49 -29.26 6.51
CA THR A 85 -15.94 -30.25 5.52
C THR A 85 -16.12 -29.60 4.16
N ARG A 86 -15.77 -30.33 3.09
CA ARG A 86 -16.04 -29.91 1.72
C ARG A 86 -17.55 -29.85 1.47
N VAL A 87 -17.97 -28.79 0.78
CA VAL A 87 -19.37 -28.55 0.37
C VAL A 87 -19.42 -28.09 -1.09
N SER A 88 -20.63 -27.95 -1.64
CA SER A 88 -20.82 -27.32 -2.96
C SER A 88 -20.62 -25.81 -2.88
N TRP A 89 -20.43 -25.17 -4.03
CA TRP A 89 -20.39 -23.70 -4.11
C TRP A 89 -21.72 -23.05 -3.74
N GLU A 90 -22.83 -23.65 -4.18
CA GLU A 90 -24.19 -23.20 -3.85
C GLU A 90 -24.40 -23.20 -2.34
N GLU A 91 -24.09 -24.32 -1.67
CA GLU A 91 -24.21 -24.42 -0.20
C GLU A 91 -23.31 -23.41 0.53
N ALA A 92 -22.08 -23.19 0.06
CA ALA A 92 -21.17 -22.21 0.67
C ALA A 92 -21.65 -20.77 0.54
N ILE A 93 -22.18 -20.40 -0.63
CA ILE A 93 -22.71 -19.06 -0.91
C ILE A 93 -23.99 -18.84 -0.09
N ASP A 94 -24.91 -19.80 -0.10
CA ASP A 94 -26.17 -19.72 0.64
C ASP A 94 -25.91 -19.64 2.15
N PHE A 95 -25.01 -20.47 2.68
CA PHE A 95 -24.63 -20.44 4.09
C PHE A 95 -24.07 -19.07 4.48
N ALA A 96 -23.15 -18.50 3.68
CA ALA A 96 -22.59 -17.18 3.95
C ALA A 96 -23.66 -16.09 3.90
N ALA A 97 -24.52 -16.08 2.88
CA ALA A 97 -25.58 -15.10 2.71
C ALA A 97 -26.59 -15.13 3.86
N VAL A 98 -27.10 -16.32 4.21
CA VAL A 98 -28.05 -16.50 5.31
C VAL A 98 -27.44 -16.03 6.63
N ARG A 99 -26.23 -16.50 6.97
CA ARG A 99 -25.60 -16.14 8.25
C ARG A 99 -25.28 -14.66 8.37
N LEU A 100 -24.86 -14.00 7.29
CA LEU A 100 -24.64 -12.55 7.28
C LEU A 100 -25.94 -11.79 7.57
N LEU A 101 -27.04 -12.15 6.90
CA LEU A 101 -28.33 -11.49 7.06
C LEU A 101 -28.95 -11.75 8.44
N GLU A 102 -28.79 -12.95 8.99
CA GLU A 102 -29.22 -13.30 10.35
C GLU A 102 -28.49 -12.43 11.40
N ILE A 103 -27.17 -12.33 11.29
CA ILE A 103 -26.35 -11.51 12.18
C ILE A 103 -26.74 -10.02 12.09
N GLN A 104 -26.95 -9.48 10.88
CA GLN A 104 -27.41 -8.10 10.71
C GLN A 104 -28.81 -7.88 11.29
N LYS A 105 -29.71 -8.86 11.18
CA LYS A 105 -31.05 -8.77 11.73
C LYS A 105 -31.04 -8.74 13.26
N GLU A 106 -30.15 -9.50 13.89
CA GLU A 106 -30.05 -9.61 15.35
C GLU A 106 -29.27 -8.45 15.98
N HIS A 107 -28.17 -8.03 15.35
CA HIS A 107 -27.19 -7.10 15.94
C HIS A 107 -27.05 -5.77 15.20
N GLY A 108 -27.79 -5.56 14.11
CA GLY A 108 -27.71 -4.37 13.28
C GLY A 108 -26.65 -4.47 12.19
N ARG A 109 -26.70 -3.55 11.23
CA ARG A 109 -25.90 -3.59 9.98
C ARG A 109 -24.40 -3.55 10.22
N ASP A 110 -23.99 -2.73 11.19
CA ASP A 110 -22.59 -2.51 11.54
C ASP A 110 -21.98 -3.65 12.35
N SER A 111 -22.73 -4.71 12.67
CA SER A 111 -22.17 -5.95 13.25
C SER A 111 -21.35 -6.79 12.25
N VAL A 112 -21.27 -6.36 10.99
CA VAL A 112 -20.56 -7.06 9.91
C VAL A 112 -19.38 -6.20 9.42
N GLY A 113 -18.20 -6.80 9.34
CA GLY A 113 -16.97 -6.16 8.87
C GLY A 113 -16.35 -6.83 7.65
N PHE A 114 -15.82 -6.05 6.72
CA PHE A 114 -14.95 -6.50 5.63
C PHE A 114 -13.52 -6.04 5.86
N TYR A 115 -12.57 -7.00 5.78
CA TYR A 115 -11.15 -6.72 5.78
C TYR A 115 -10.48 -7.28 4.51
N GLY A 116 -10.26 -6.39 3.55
CA GLY A 116 -9.71 -6.72 2.23
C GLY A 116 -8.21 -6.46 2.10
N SER A 117 -7.76 -6.44 0.83
CA SER A 117 -6.34 -6.36 0.50
C SER A 117 -6.06 -5.47 -0.70
N GLY A 118 -4.93 -4.75 -0.67
CA GLY A 118 -4.33 -4.13 -1.86
C GLY A 118 -3.81 -5.13 -2.91
N GLN A 119 -3.98 -6.43 -2.70
CA GLN A 119 -3.67 -7.50 -3.67
C GLN A 119 -4.88 -8.01 -4.44
N LEU A 120 -6.10 -7.62 -4.04
CA LEU A 120 -7.29 -7.86 -4.85
C LEU A 120 -7.19 -7.09 -6.16
N ASP A 121 -7.75 -7.63 -7.23
CA ASP A 121 -7.97 -6.84 -8.44
C ASP A 121 -8.99 -5.72 -8.19
N THR A 122 -9.03 -4.75 -9.10
CA THR A 122 -9.82 -3.53 -8.93
C THR A 122 -11.31 -3.84 -9.03
N GLU A 123 -11.66 -4.79 -9.88
CA GLU A 123 -13.00 -5.29 -10.12
C GLU A 123 -13.58 -5.95 -8.87
N ALA A 124 -12.86 -6.88 -8.24
CA ALA A 124 -13.28 -7.50 -6.98
C ALA A 124 -13.36 -6.48 -5.86
N SER A 125 -12.38 -5.56 -5.76
CA SER A 125 -12.40 -4.48 -4.78
C SER A 125 -13.66 -3.61 -4.93
N TYR A 126 -14.03 -3.25 -6.16
CA TYR A 126 -15.26 -2.51 -6.47
C TYR A 126 -16.52 -3.30 -6.10
N LEU A 127 -16.56 -4.59 -6.42
CA LEU A 127 -17.70 -5.45 -6.07
C LEU A 127 -17.88 -5.57 -4.55
N PHE A 128 -16.80 -5.70 -3.77
CA PHE A 128 -16.86 -5.67 -2.31
C PHE A 128 -17.33 -4.31 -1.80
N THR A 129 -16.82 -3.20 -2.33
CA THR A 129 -17.30 -1.85 -1.97
C THR A 129 -18.80 -1.71 -2.21
N LYS A 130 -19.28 -2.14 -3.39
CA LYS A 130 -20.69 -2.10 -3.75
C LYS A 130 -21.54 -2.99 -2.85
N LEU A 131 -21.10 -4.21 -2.59
CA LEU A 131 -21.79 -5.17 -1.72
C LEU A 131 -21.93 -4.61 -0.29
N PHE A 132 -20.82 -4.22 0.34
CA PHE A 132 -20.83 -3.83 1.75
C PHE A 132 -21.55 -2.50 1.98
N LYS A 133 -21.20 -1.46 1.21
CA LYS A 133 -21.76 -0.11 1.44
C LYS A 133 -23.15 0.06 0.85
N GLY A 134 -23.43 -0.60 -0.28
CA GLY A 134 -24.71 -0.46 -0.98
C GLY A 134 -25.78 -1.46 -0.52
N TYR A 135 -25.44 -2.74 -0.38
CA TYR A 135 -26.42 -3.81 -0.13
C TYR A 135 -26.46 -4.30 1.30
N LEU A 136 -25.30 -4.49 1.94
CA LEU A 136 -25.22 -4.75 3.39
C LEU A 136 -25.38 -3.46 4.21
N GLN A 137 -25.29 -2.31 3.55
CA GLN A 137 -25.56 -0.97 4.10
C GLN A 137 -24.72 -0.68 5.35
N THR A 138 -23.46 -1.10 5.34
CA THR A 138 -22.46 -0.78 6.36
C THR A 138 -21.20 -0.24 5.71
N ASN A 139 -20.60 0.76 6.36
CA ASN A 139 -19.30 1.31 5.96
C ASN A 139 -18.13 0.61 6.69
N ASN A 140 -18.38 -0.43 7.50
CA ASN A 140 -17.38 -1.26 8.18
C ASN A 140 -16.60 -2.13 7.19
N MET A 141 -15.83 -1.45 6.35
CA MET A 141 -15.02 -1.99 5.27
C MET A 141 -13.68 -1.27 5.28
N ASP A 142 -12.60 -2.02 5.47
CA ASP A 142 -11.25 -1.49 5.35
C ASP A 142 -10.31 -2.56 4.76
N THR A 143 -9.05 -2.22 4.54
CA THR A 143 -8.07 -3.12 3.94
C THR A 143 -6.71 -3.03 4.62
N ASN A 144 -5.84 -4.01 4.35
CA ASN A 144 -4.45 -3.93 4.79
C ASN A 144 -3.68 -2.71 4.22
N SER A 145 -4.19 -2.03 3.19
CA SER A 145 -3.66 -0.74 2.73
C SER A 145 -3.71 0.35 3.81
N ARG A 146 -4.61 0.24 4.79
CA ARG A 146 -4.64 1.08 6.00
C ARG A 146 -3.32 1.03 6.76
N LEU A 147 -2.72 -0.15 6.86
CA LEU A 147 -1.47 -0.40 7.58
C LEU A 147 -0.22 0.05 6.79
N CYS A 148 -0.42 0.61 5.59
CA CYS A 148 0.66 0.80 4.61
C CYS A 148 0.70 2.23 4.04
N MET A 149 -0.38 2.70 3.42
CA MET A 149 -0.38 3.94 2.61
C MET A 149 -1.23 5.07 3.19
N SER A 150 -1.91 4.82 4.30
CA SER A 150 -2.84 5.74 4.95
C SER A 150 -2.26 7.13 5.20
N SER A 151 -1.05 7.19 5.74
CA SER A 151 -0.34 8.42 6.06
C SER A 151 -0.03 9.25 4.82
N ALA A 152 0.42 8.59 3.75
CA ALA A 152 0.73 9.25 2.48
C ALA A 152 -0.55 9.81 1.81
N VAL A 153 -1.66 9.06 1.83
CA VAL A 153 -2.97 9.51 1.31
C VAL A 153 -3.43 10.79 2.01
N ALA A 154 -3.38 10.79 3.35
CA ALA A 154 -3.82 11.91 4.14
C ALA A 154 -2.97 13.15 3.85
N ALA A 155 -1.64 13.00 3.80
CA ALA A 155 -0.73 14.10 3.48
C ALA A 155 -0.97 14.64 2.05
N TYR A 156 -1.04 13.77 1.03
CA TYR A 156 -1.33 14.21 -0.34
C TYR A 156 -2.68 14.94 -0.46
N THR A 157 -3.70 14.44 0.23
CA THR A 157 -5.02 15.08 0.23
C THR A 157 -4.97 16.45 0.89
N GLN A 158 -4.26 16.59 2.01
CA GLN A 158 -4.09 17.87 2.70
C GLN A 158 -3.26 18.86 1.90
N SER A 159 -2.12 18.44 1.33
CA SER A 159 -1.23 19.35 0.60
C SER A 159 -1.68 19.66 -0.83
N PHE A 160 -2.29 18.69 -1.53
CA PHE A 160 -2.57 18.79 -2.97
C PHE A 160 -4.05 18.62 -3.33
N GLY A 161 -4.91 18.30 -2.38
CA GLY A 161 -6.35 18.07 -2.61
C GLY A 161 -6.68 16.77 -3.35
N SER A 162 -5.69 15.89 -3.61
CA SER A 162 -5.89 14.64 -4.35
C SER A 162 -4.83 13.59 -3.99
N ASP A 163 -5.23 12.32 -4.09
CA ASP A 163 -4.40 11.15 -3.79
C ASP A 163 -3.69 10.62 -5.05
N ALA A 164 -2.67 11.35 -5.53
CA ALA A 164 -1.85 10.93 -6.67
C ALA A 164 -0.39 11.43 -6.56
N PRO A 165 0.62 10.56 -6.73
CA PRO A 165 2.02 10.96 -6.73
C PRO A 165 2.39 11.64 -8.07
N PRO A 166 3.03 12.82 -8.05
CA PRO A 166 3.54 13.43 -9.26
C PRO A 166 5.00 12.97 -9.53
N THR A 167 5.37 12.70 -10.81
CA THR A 167 6.67 13.05 -11.47
C THR A 167 7.76 11.99 -11.85
N CYS A 168 8.96 12.46 -12.27
CA CYS A 168 10.21 11.80 -12.78
C CYS A 168 11.46 12.47 -12.08
N SER A 169 12.78 12.26 -12.37
CA SER A 169 13.93 12.84 -11.57
C SER A 169 15.24 13.40 -12.23
N GLU A 170 15.99 14.29 -11.53
CA GLU A 170 17.48 14.48 -11.63
C GLU A 170 18.26 14.22 -10.32
N VAL A 171 17.83 14.74 -9.17
CA VAL A 171 18.32 14.42 -7.82
C VAL A 171 17.32 13.48 -7.16
N ILE A 172 17.80 12.44 -6.47
CA ILE A 172 16.95 11.45 -5.84
C ILE A 172 17.22 11.42 -4.33
N LEU A 173 16.22 11.81 -3.55
CA LEU A 173 16.18 11.61 -2.09
C LEU A 173 15.37 10.33 -1.79
N ILE A 174 15.92 9.40 -1.04
CA ILE A 174 15.22 8.19 -0.61
C ILE A 174 15.12 8.25 0.90
N ILE A 175 13.91 8.38 1.46
CA ILE A 175 13.68 8.52 2.90
C ILE A 175 12.77 7.41 3.42
N GLY A 176 13.21 6.66 4.42
CA GLY A 176 12.43 5.58 5.02
C GLY A 176 12.04 4.47 4.03
N ALA A 177 12.90 4.18 3.05
CA ALA A 177 12.62 3.20 1.99
C ALA A 177 13.86 2.38 1.60
N ASN A 178 13.74 1.04 1.66
CA ASN A 178 14.74 0.10 1.13
C ASN A 178 14.34 -0.39 -0.28
N MET A 179 14.50 0.48 -1.27
CA MET A 179 14.07 0.21 -2.65
C MET A 179 14.75 -1.01 -3.28
N ALA A 180 16.01 -1.30 -2.92
CA ALA A 180 16.76 -2.44 -3.45
C ALA A 180 16.05 -3.78 -3.22
N GLU A 181 15.39 -3.94 -2.07
CA GLU A 181 14.69 -5.17 -1.69
C GLU A 181 13.17 -5.08 -1.94
N ASN A 182 12.57 -3.91 -1.65
CA ASN A 182 11.12 -3.73 -1.70
C ASN A 182 10.59 -3.35 -3.09
N HIS A 183 11.36 -2.59 -3.87
CA HIS A 183 10.98 -2.14 -5.23
C HIS A 183 12.14 -2.36 -6.24
N PRO A 184 12.64 -3.60 -6.41
CA PRO A 184 13.96 -3.82 -7.00
C PRO A 184 14.08 -3.32 -8.44
N VAL A 185 13.01 -3.44 -9.23
CA VAL A 185 13.01 -2.98 -10.63
C VAL A 185 13.16 -1.46 -10.72
N LEU A 186 12.45 -0.71 -9.87
CA LEU A 186 12.58 0.75 -9.82
C LEU A 186 13.98 1.16 -9.35
N PHE A 187 14.53 0.48 -8.35
CA PHE A 187 15.92 0.69 -7.93
C PHE A 187 16.93 0.39 -9.04
N GLN A 188 16.73 -0.66 -9.83
CA GLN A 188 17.58 -0.97 -10.99
C GLN A 188 17.51 0.12 -12.07
N MET A 189 16.37 0.80 -12.24
CA MET A 189 16.29 1.95 -13.14
C MET A 189 17.17 3.11 -12.66
N ILE A 190 17.20 3.38 -11.35
CA ILE A 190 18.09 4.38 -10.74
C ILE A 190 19.55 4.00 -10.98
N ARG A 191 19.93 2.75 -10.71
CA ARG A 191 21.29 2.24 -10.95
C ARG A 191 21.71 2.38 -12.42
N LYS A 192 20.85 1.98 -13.35
CA LYS A 192 21.11 2.11 -14.80
C LYS A 192 21.26 3.57 -15.22
N ARG A 193 20.47 4.48 -14.66
CA ARG A 193 20.58 5.93 -14.95
C ARG A 193 21.94 6.48 -14.54
N ARG A 194 22.45 6.09 -13.37
CA ARG A 194 23.79 6.50 -12.87
C ARG A 194 24.91 5.92 -13.73
N VAL A 195 24.88 4.60 -14.00
CA VAL A 195 25.91 3.92 -14.82
C VAL A 195 25.99 4.48 -16.24
N LYS A 196 24.88 4.92 -16.84
CA LYS A 196 24.86 5.57 -18.17
C LYS A 196 25.39 7.02 -18.17
N GLY A 197 26.14 7.43 -17.16
CA GLY A 197 26.71 8.78 -17.06
C GLY A 197 25.70 9.86 -16.69
N GLY A 198 24.58 9.48 -16.05
CA GLY A 198 23.66 10.46 -15.51
C GLY A 198 24.27 11.22 -14.35
N ASN A 199 24.24 12.56 -14.40
CA ASN A 199 24.53 13.42 -13.26
C ASN A 199 23.38 13.34 -12.24
N VAL A 200 23.27 12.19 -11.56
CA VAL A 200 22.24 11.92 -10.55
C VAL A 200 22.96 11.69 -9.23
N ARG A 201 22.62 12.51 -8.23
CA ARG A 201 23.00 12.31 -6.83
C ARG A 201 21.90 11.54 -6.12
N VAL A 202 22.29 10.54 -5.34
CA VAL A 202 21.40 9.70 -4.55
C VAL A 202 21.71 9.90 -3.07
N VAL A 203 20.73 10.41 -2.32
CA VAL A 203 20.82 10.53 -0.86
C VAL A 203 19.83 9.56 -0.23
N VAL A 204 20.29 8.80 0.76
CA VAL A 204 19.45 7.87 1.52
C VAL A 204 19.38 8.33 2.97
N VAL A 205 18.16 8.52 3.47
CA VAL A 205 17.85 8.83 4.87
C VAL A 205 17.15 7.61 5.47
N ASP A 206 17.91 6.80 6.21
CA ASP A 206 17.43 5.57 6.84
C ASP A 206 18.31 5.25 8.05
N PRO A 207 17.75 4.99 9.26
CA PRO A 207 18.54 4.58 10.42
C PRO A 207 19.41 3.33 10.15
N ARG A 208 18.95 2.44 9.25
CA ARG A 208 19.61 1.17 8.92
C ARG A 208 20.54 1.33 7.73
N SER A 209 21.71 0.69 7.80
CA SER A 209 22.53 0.44 6.61
C SER A 209 21.93 -0.74 5.85
N ASN A 210 21.37 -0.46 4.68
CA ASN A 210 20.75 -1.45 3.80
C ASN A 210 21.33 -1.34 2.37
N PRO A 211 21.06 -2.28 1.45
CA PRO A 211 21.64 -2.26 0.11
C PRO A 211 21.29 -1.00 -0.73
N THR A 212 20.21 -0.29 -0.37
CA THR A 212 19.88 1.01 -0.98
C THR A 212 20.83 2.09 -0.46
N ALA A 213 21.11 2.11 0.85
CA ALA A 213 22.05 3.03 1.48
C ALA A 213 23.50 2.82 1.01
N GLU A 214 23.92 1.57 0.81
CA GLU A 214 25.26 1.24 0.30
C GLU A 214 25.51 1.76 -1.13
N PHE A 215 24.45 1.98 -1.90
CA PHE A 215 24.54 2.57 -3.24
C PHE A 215 24.56 4.10 -3.22
N ALA A 216 24.16 4.74 -2.12
CA ALA A 216 23.98 6.19 -2.05
C ALA A 216 25.30 6.96 -2.18
N ASP A 217 25.24 8.19 -2.68
CA ASP A 217 26.34 9.16 -2.54
C ASP A 217 26.47 9.61 -1.09
N VAL A 218 25.34 9.79 -0.40
CA VAL A 218 25.27 10.17 1.01
C VAL A 218 24.24 9.29 1.72
N HIS A 219 24.66 8.70 2.85
CA HIS A 219 23.78 7.97 3.77
C HIS A 219 23.66 8.75 5.08
N ILE A 220 22.44 9.20 5.38
CA ILE A 220 22.07 9.89 6.60
C ILE A 220 21.35 8.91 7.52
N ARG A 221 21.95 8.63 8.67
CA ARG A 221 21.36 7.81 9.74
C ARG A 221 20.75 8.74 10.78
N LEU A 222 19.44 8.71 10.87
CA LEU A 222 18.68 9.48 11.87
C LEU A 222 18.33 8.60 13.06
N ALA A 223 18.11 9.23 14.22
CA ALA A 223 17.38 8.60 15.31
C ALA A 223 15.97 8.17 14.81
N PRO A 224 15.50 6.94 15.12
CA PRO A 224 14.17 6.50 14.69
C PRO A 224 13.07 7.47 15.14
N GLY A 225 12.27 7.96 14.18
CA GLY A 225 11.17 8.89 14.44
C GLY A 225 11.52 10.38 14.28
N SER A 226 12.78 10.75 14.09
CA SER A 226 13.20 12.15 14.00
C SER A 226 13.07 12.78 12.61
N ASP A 227 12.36 12.14 11.67
CA ASP A 227 12.29 12.56 10.27
C ASP A 227 11.73 13.98 10.10
N VAL A 228 10.70 14.35 10.89
CA VAL A 228 10.12 15.70 10.88
C VAL A 228 11.16 16.74 11.28
N ALA A 229 11.92 16.47 12.35
CA ALA A 229 12.97 17.37 12.83
C ALA A 229 14.06 17.54 11.77
N PHE A 230 14.48 16.45 11.10
CA PHE A 230 15.47 16.50 10.02
C PHE A 230 14.98 17.32 8.82
N LEU A 231 13.75 17.09 8.38
CA LEU A 231 13.17 17.80 7.23
C LEU A 231 12.96 19.30 7.54
N GLN A 232 12.53 19.63 8.76
CA GLN A 232 12.43 21.01 9.22
C GLN A 232 13.81 21.69 9.31
N LEU A 233 14.82 21.00 9.85
CA LEU A 233 16.20 21.50 9.91
C LEU A 233 16.76 21.78 8.51
N LEU A 234 16.54 20.86 7.57
CA LEU A 234 16.95 21.02 6.18
C LEU A 234 16.23 22.21 5.52
N SER A 235 14.91 22.30 5.68
CA SER A 235 14.11 23.42 5.17
C SER A 235 14.52 24.76 5.78
N LYS A 236 14.83 24.79 7.08
CA LYS A 236 15.32 25.97 7.81
C LYS A 236 16.64 26.47 7.23
N ARG A 237 17.66 25.60 7.13
CA ARG A 237 18.98 25.98 6.58
C ARG A 237 18.88 26.43 5.13
N LEU A 238 18.06 25.76 4.31
CA LEU A 238 17.80 26.19 2.93
C LEU A 238 17.13 27.57 2.86
N LEU A 239 16.18 27.84 3.76
CA LEU A 239 15.52 29.14 3.84
C LEU A 239 16.51 30.25 4.25
N GLU A 240 17.41 29.98 5.19
CA GLU A 240 18.41 30.92 5.70
C GLU A 240 19.43 31.34 4.63
N ILE A 241 19.83 30.41 3.75
CA ILE A 241 20.66 30.74 2.58
C ILE A 241 19.87 31.30 1.39
N GLY A 242 18.57 31.56 1.56
CA GLY A 242 17.70 32.12 0.52
C GLY A 242 17.26 31.12 -0.55
N ARG A 243 17.49 29.81 -0.36
CA ARG A 243 17.08 28.77 -1.31
C ARG A 243 15.59 28.46 -1.16
N MET A 244 14.81 29.13 -2.00
CA MET A 244 13.37 28.94 -2.18
C MET A 244 12.94 29.34 -3.60
N ASP A 245 11.83 28.79 -4.12
CA ASP A 245 11.23 29.24 -5.39
C ASP A 245 10.12 30.26 -5.09
N ALA A 246 10.51 31.53 -4.87
CA ALA A 246 9.58 32.57 -4.48
C ALA A 246 8.43 32.81 -5.50
N PRO A 247 8.67 32.78 -6.84
CA PRO A 247 7.58 32.82 -7.82
C PRO A 247 6.62 31.62 -7.74
N PHE A 248 7.10 30.41 -7.47
CA PHE A 248 6.25 29.25 -7.25
C PHE A 248 5.42 29.41 -5.98
N ILE A 249 6.07 29.69 -4.85
CA ILE A 249 5.45 29.88 -3.54
C ILE A 249 4.29 30.87 -3.63
N ARG A 250 4.53 32.07 -4.17
CA ARG A 250 3.48 33.10 -4.28
C ARG A 250 2.27 32.69 -5.11
N ARG A 251 2.43 31.77 -6.08
CA ARG A 251 1.37 31.41 -7.04
C ARG A 251 0.69 30.08 -6.73
N ARG A 252 1.34 29.19 -5.98
CA ARG A 252 0.97 27.77 -5.89
C ARG A 252 0.98 27.22 -4.47
N THR A 253 1.19 28.07 -3.46
CA THR A 253 1.16 27.67 -2.05
C THR A 253 0.33 28.65 -1.25
N GLU A 254 -0.08 28.23 -0.06
CA GLU A 254 -0.74 29.04 0.94
C GLU A 254 0.09 29.09 2.23
N ASP A 255 -0.12 30.12 3.03
CA ASP A 255 0.46 30.30 4.38
C ASP A 255 1.98 30.12 4.53
N PHE A 256 2.76 30.33 3.46
CA PHE A 256 4.22 30.18 3.51
C PHE A 256 4.91 31.13 4.51
N SER A 257 4.33 32.32 4.76
CA SER A 257 4.87 33.26 5.75
C SER A 257 4.85 32.70 7.17
N SER A 258 3.77 32.01 7.56
CA SER A 258 3.66 31.33 8.85
C SER A 258 4.65 30.17 8.93
N TYR A 259 4.72 29.36 7.88
CA TYR A 259 5.72 28.27 7.78
C TYR A 259 7.16 28.77 7.93
N ALA A 260 7.52 29.84 7.22
CA ALA A 260 8.85 30.44 7.29
C ALA A 260 9.16 31.02 8.68
N ALA A 261 8.19 31.66 9.34
CA ALA A 261 8.33 32.16 10.70
C ALA A 261 8.53 31.00 11.70
N HIS A 262 7.75 29.92 11.55
CA HIS A 262 7.90 28.70 12.34
C HIS A 262 9.31 28.11 12.21
N LEU A 263 9.81 27.90 10.98
CA LEU A 263 11.16 27.37 10.76
C LEU A 263 12.26 28.25 11.37
N LYS A 264 12.11 29.58 11.29
CA LYS A 264 13.08 30.52 11.88
C LYS A 264 13.12 30.43 13.40
N ALA A 265 11.98 30.17 14.05
CA ALA A 265 11.85 30.06 15.49
C ALA A 265 12.35 28.72 16.07
N LEU A 266 12.52 27.70 15.23
CA LEU A 266 13.06 26.41 15.69
C LEU A 266 14.53 26.54 16.10
N ASP A 267 14.86 25.95 17.25
CA ASP A 267 16.22 25.82 17.77
C ASP A 267 16.97 24.71 17.02
N GLU A 268 18.04 25.09 16.32
CA GLU A 268 18.85 24.17 15.52
C GLU A 268 19.59 23.12 16.36
N GLU A 269 20.10 23.47 17.54
CA GLU A 269 20.79 22.52 18.41
C GLU A 269 19.83 21.44 18.91
N VAL A 270 18.59 21.83 19.21
CA VAL A 270 17.52 20.90 19.59
C VAL A 270 17.18 19.98 18.42
N LEU A 271 17.06 20.50 17.19
CA LEU A 271 16.76 19.68 16.00
C LEU A 271 17.89 18.67 15.71
N LEU A 272 19.15 19.11 15.75
CA LEU A 272 20.32 18.25 15.55
C LEU A 272 20.39 17.14 16.60
N LYS A 273 20.18 17.48 17.88
CA LYS A 273 20.15 16.52 18.98
C LYS A 273 18.98 15.53 18.84
N THR A 274 17.81 15.99 18.44
CA THR A 274 16.64 15.14 18.18
C THR A 274 16.91 14.15 17.05
N CYS A 275 17.67 14.57 16.04
CA CYS A 275 18.04 13.74 14.91
C CYS A 275 19.18 12.76 15.19
N ASP A 276 19.91 12.94 16.31
CA ASP A 276 21.18 12.27 16.61
C ASP A 276 22.15 12.29 15.39
N ILE A 277 22.31 13.49 14.81
CA ILE A 277 23.06 13.68 13.56
C ILE A 277 24.15 14.74 13.72
N HIS A 278 25.31 14.47 13.12
CA HIS A 278 26.37 15.47 13.01
C HIS A 278 26.00 16.57 11.99
N PRO A 279 26.18 17.87 12.31
CA PRO A 279 25.82 19.00 11.44
C PRO A 279 26.30 18.87 9.98
N ALA A 280 27.53 18.41 9.79
CA ALA A 280 28.14 18.22 8.47
C ALA A 280 27.30 17.36 7.51
N ARG A 281 26.53 16.38 8.02
CA ARG A 281 25.67 15.54 7.17
C ARG A 281 24.45 16.30 6.66
N VAL A 282 23.96 17.25 7.44
CA VAL A 282 22.91 18.17 7.00
C VAL A 282 23.49 19.17 6.01
N ASP A 283 24.72 19.65 6.24
CA ASP A 283 25.41 20.57 5.33
C ASP A 283 25.62 19.98 3.93
N GLU A 284 26.02 18.70 3.83
CA GLU A 284 26.11 17.98 2.55
C GLU A 284 24.77 18.00 1.79
N MET A 285 23.64 17.84 2.50
CA MET A 285 22.31 17.88 1.88
C MET A 285 21.92 19.31 1.48
N VAL A 286 22.24 20.30 2.30
CA VAL A 286 22.02 21.72 1.99
C VAL A 286 22.83 22.11 0.76
N GLU A 287 24.08 21.67 0.64
CA GLU A 287 24.93 21.93 -0.52
C GLU A 287 24.28 21.41 -1.81
N TYR A 288 23.82 20.15 -1.82
CA TYR A 288 23.16 19.57 -3.00
C TYR A 288 21.87 20.29 -3.39
N LEU A 289 21.14 20.82 -2.42
CA LEU A 289 19.88 21.52 -2.67
C LEU A 289 20.02 23.04 -2.82
N SER A 290 21.19 23.60 -2.52
CA SER A 290 21.49 25.04 -2.54
C SER A 290 21.35 25.67 -3.92
N THR A 291 21.52 24.88 -4.98
CA THR A 291 21.30 25.29 -6.36
C THR A 291 20.00 24.69 -6.91
N PRO A 292 19.36 25.32 -7.91
CA PRO A 292 18.20 24.73 -8.58
C PRO A 292 18.54 23.34 -9.16
N CYS A 293 17.81 22.33 -8.73
CA CYS A 293 17.95 20.94 -9.15
C CYS A 293 16.58 20.28 -9.28
N ARG A 294 16.43 19.18 -10.02
CA ARG A 294 15.17 18.44 -10.07
C ARG A 294 15.10 17.38 -8.97
N LEU A 295 14.57 17.75 -7.80
CA LEU A 295 14.46 16.87 -6.63
C LEU A 295 13.25 15.92 -6.73
N LEU A 296 13.50 14.62 -6.83
CA LEU A 296 12.50 13.56 -6.65
C LEU A 296 12.76 12.84 -5.33
N SER A 297 11.75 12.74 -4.49
CA SER A 297 11.84 11.99 -3.25
C SER A 297 11.07 10.69 -3.33
N PHE A 298 11.70 9.56 -3.02
CA PHE A 298 11.03 8.28 -2.80
C PHE A 298 10.89 8.01 -1.31
N TYR A 299 9.69 7.67 -0.86
CA TYR A 299 9.44 7.34 0.54
C TYR A 299 8.45 6.19 0.69
N CYS A 300 8.56 5.46 1.80
CA CYS A 300 7.80 4.23 2.02
C CYS A 300 7.51 4.02 3.52
N GLN A 301 7.54 2.77 4.00
CA GLN A 301 7.04 2.39 5.31
C GLN A 301 7.80 2.99 6.49
N GLY A 302 9.10 3.31 6.36
CA GLY A 302 9.84 4.02 7.43
C GLY A 302 9.26 5.42 7.71
N THR A 303 8.64 6.03 6.71
CA THR A 303 7.89 7.29 6.83
C THR A 303 6.44 7.02 7.23
N ASN A 304 5.75 6.12 6.51
CA ASN A 304 4.31 5.95 6.65
C ASN A 304 3.87 5.26 7.95
N GLN A 305 4.59 4.22 8.41
CA GLN A 305 4.23 3.41 9.58
C GLN A 305 4.74 4.08 10.87
N SER A 306 4.11 5.20 11.20
CA SER A 306 4.44 6.00 12.37
C SER A 306 3.18 6.68 12.88
N THR A 307 3.12 6.91 14.19
CA THR A 307 2.12 7.80 14.81
C THR A 307 2.22 9.23 14.29
N GLN A 308 3.36 9.62 13.71
CA GLN A 308 3.60 10.91 13.05
C GLN A 308 3.70 10.77 11.52
N GLY A 309 3.15 9.69 10.94
CA GLY A 309 3.36 9.38 9.53
C GLY A 309 2.83 10.44 8.56
N VAL A 310 1.73 11.11 8.92
CA VAL A 310 1.16 12.21 8.11
C VAL A 310 2.09 13.41 8.16
N GLU A 311 2.55 13.79 9.35
CA GLU A 311 3.44 14.92 9.60
C GLU A 311 4.78 14.75 8.90
N LYS A 312 5.33 13.52 8.88
CA LYS A 312 6.55 13.22 8.12
C LYS A 312 6.35 13.43 6.61
N CYS A 313 5.24 12.94 6.06
CA CYS A 313 4.89 13.12 4.66
C CYS A 313 4.69 14.61 4.32
N LEU A 314 3.98 15.36 5.18
CA LEU A 314 3.75 16.80 5.02
C LEU A 314 5.05 17.59 5.10
N ALA A 315 5.96 17.28 6.03
CA ALA A 315 7.26 17.93 6.13
C ALA A 315 8.08 17.75 4.84
N LEU A 316 8.03 16.55 4.24
CA LEU A 316 8.68 16.29 2.96
C LEU A 316 8.01 17.06 1.82
N GLN A 317 6.69 17.07 1.76
CA GLN A 317 5.93 17.81 0.76
C GLN A 317 6.17 19.32 0.86
N ASN A 318 6.26 19.87 2.08
CA ASN A 318 6.60 21.27 2.33
C ASN A 318 8.00 21.63 1.84
N LEU A 319 8.99 20.75 2.01
CA LEU A 319 10.32 20.93 1.41
C LEU A 319 10.23 21.03 -0.13
N HIS A 320 9.49 20.15 -0.79
CA HIS A 320 9.27 20.23 -2.24
C HIS A 320 8.58 21.54 -2.66
N LEU A 321 7.56 21.98 -1.91
CA LEU A 321 6.83 23.22 -2.17
C LEU A 321 7.72 24.45 -1.97
N GLN A 322 8.53 24.50 -0.91
CA GLN A 322 9.51 25.54 -0.65
C GLN A 322 10.51 25.67 -1.80
N LEU A 323 10.97 24.54 -2.34
CA LEU A 323 11.95 24.51 -3.42
C LEU A 323 11.33 24.69 -4.82
N GLY A 324 10.00 24.64 -4.93
CA GLY A 324 9.29 24.61 -6.21
C GLY A 324 9.51 23.32 -7.02
N GLU A 325 9.96 22.24 -6.36
CA GLU A 325 10.34 20.98 -7.00
C GLU A 325 9.16 20.00 -7.00
N ILE A 326 8.08 20.41 -7.66
CA ILE A 326 6.86 19.64 -7.91
C ILE A 326 6.20 20.11 -9.22
N GLY A 327 5.44 19.23 -9.88
CA GLY A 327 4.74 19.56 -11.13
C GLY A 327 5.66 19.74 -12.34
N LYS A 328 6.94 19.39 -12.18
CA LYS A 328 7.96 19.42 -13.23
C LYS A 328 8.38 17.98 -13.54
N LYS A 329 8.62 17.64 -14.80
CA LYS A 329 9.28 16.37 -15.14
C LYS A 329 10.64 16.37 -14.45
N GLY A 330 10.87 15.45 -13.52
CA GLY A 330 12.10 15.51 -12.73
C GLY A 330 11.89 15.79 -11.23
N ALA A 331 10.70 16.21 -10.78
CA ALA A 331 10.62 16.70 -9.41
C ALA A 331 9.30 16.46 -8.71
N GLY A 332 9.35 15.88 -7.52
CA GLY A 332 8.18 15.72 -6.66
C GLY A 332 8.37 14.73 -5.51
N PRO A 333 7.48 14.76 -4.51
CA PRO A 333 7.43 13.74 -3.48
C PRO A 333 6.66 12.53 -4.02
N PHE A 334 7.33 11.40 -4.25
CA PHE A 334 6.78 10.16 -4.78
C PHE A 334 6.68 9.07 -3.70
N SER A 335 5.46 8.84 -3.20
CA SER A 335 5.21 7.74 -2.25
C SER A 335 5.27 6.40 -2.98
N LEU A 336 6.13 5.51 -2.51
CA LEU A 336 6.23 4.15 -3.03
C LEU A 336 5.11 3.30 -2.46
N THR A 337 4.20 2.88 -3.33
CA THR A 337 3.13 1.94 -2.94
C THR A 337 3.69 0.54 -2.76
N GLY A 338 3.39 -0.10 -1.63
CA GLY A 338 3.89 -1.43 -1.30
C GLY A 338 3.23 -2.54 -2.11
N GLN A 339 1.91 -2.62 -2.10
CA GLN A 339 1.10 -3.69 -2.70
C GLN A 339 0.74 -3.40 -4.17
N PRO A 340 0.42 -4.44 -4.97
CA PRO A 340 0.36 -4.32 -6.43
C PRO A 340 -0.83 -3.47 -6.89
N ASN A 341 -1.93 -3.46 -6.12
CA ASN A 341 -3.17 -2.78 -6.49
C ASN A 341 -3.75 -1.93 -5.34
N ALA A 342 -2.92 -1.52 -4.38
CA ALA A 342 -3.40 -0.60 -3.34
C ALA A 342 -3.87 0.74 -3.94
N MET A 343 -3.27 1.18 -5.05
CA MET A 343 -3.74 2.36 -5.81
C MET A 343 -5.16 2.17 -6.37
N GLY A 344 -5.39 1.12 -7.18
CA GLY A 344 -6.69 0.88 -7.80
C GLY A 344 -7.80 0.63 -6.79
N GLY A 345 -7.46 -0.01 -5.67
CA GLY A 345 -8.35 -0.16 -4.54
C GLY A 345 -8.83 1.16 -3.90
N ARG A 346 -7.94 2.14 -3.74
CA ARG A 346 -8.29 3.49 -3.26
C ARG A 346 -9.19 4.22 -4.26
N GLU A 347 -8.96 4.03 -5.56
CA GLU A 347 -9.80 4.58 -6.61
C GLU A 347 -11.24 4.04 -6.56
N VAL A 348 -11.41 2.77 -6.19
CA VAL A 348 -12.74 2.15 -6.02
C VAL A 348 -13.30 2.28 -4.59
N GLY A 349 -12.70 3.12 -3.75
CA GLY A 349 -13.25 3.53 -2.46
C GLY A 349 -13.39 2.42 -1.41
N TYR A 350 -12.45 1.48 -1.39
CA TYR A 350 -12.49 0.30 -0.49
C TYR A 350 -12.08 0.56 0.98
N LEU A 351 -11.90 1.83 1.38
CA LEU A 351 -11.61 2.24 2.76
C LEU A 351 -12.88 2.73 3.44
N SER A 352 -12.91 2.70 4.78
CA SER A 352 -14.16 2.90 5.55
C SER A 352 -14.82 4.26 5.39
N HIS A 353 -14.07 5.29 4.98
CA HIS A 353 -14.53 6.66 4.77
C HIS A 353 -14.71 7.03 3.29
N GLN A 354 -14.30 6.17 2.35
CA GLN A 354 -14.26 6.49 0.92
C GLN A 354 -15.46 5.95 0.16
N LEU A 355 -15.67 6.44 -1.06
CA LEU A 355 -16.57 5.90 -2.07
C LEU A 355 -15.84 5.91 -3.42
N PRO A 356 -16.26 5.10 -4.41
CA PRO A 356 -15.60 5.05 -5.71
C PRO A 356 -15.39 6.43 -6.34
N GLY A 357 -14.23 6.63 -6.98
CA GLY A 357 -13.81 7.88 -7.60
C GLY A 357 -13.39 8.96 -6.59
N HIS A 358 -12.64 8.58 -5.55
CA HIS A 358 -12.17 9.48 -4.48
C HIS A 358 -13.27 10.26 -3.76
N ARG A 359 -14.49 9.71 -3.77
CA ARG A 359 -15.63 10.26 -3.06
C ARG A 359 -15.53 9.90 -1.57
N LEU A 360 -16.37 10.54 -0.76
CA LEU A 360 -16.38 10.41 0.69
C LEU A 360 -17.77 10.03 1.16
N VAL A 361 -17.85 9.09 2.10
CA VAL A 361 -19.13 8.67 2.69
C VAL A 361 -19.81 9.81 3.43
N ALA A 362 -19.06 10.74 4.03
CA ALA A 362 -19.61 11.88 4.76
C ALA A 362 -20.25 12.96 3.86
N ASN A 363 -20.08 12.88 2.54
CA ASN A 363 -20.62 13.89 1.61
C ASN A 363 -21.93 13.42 0.95
N ASP A 364 -23.00 14.19 1.16
CA ASP A 364 -24.36 13.84 0.71
C ASP A 364 -24.47 13.71 -0.81
N ALA A 365 -23.87 14.63 -1.56
CA ALA A 365 -23.88 14.60 -3.02
C ALA A 365 -23.11 13.38 -3.57
N HIS A 366 -22.01 13.00 -2.89
CA HIS A 366 -21.26 11.80 -3.23
C HIS A 366 -22.08 10.52 -3.03
N ARG A 367 -22.79 10.40 -1.91
CA ARG A 367 -23.67 9.26 -1.64
C ARG A 367 -24.83 9.20 -2.63
N ALA A 368 -25.55 10.31 -2.81
CA ALA A 368 -26.70 10.38 -3.73
C ALA A 368 -26.33 10.00 -5.17
N TYR A 369 -25.17 10.46 -5.66
CA TYR A 369 -24.68 10.08 -6.99
C TYR A 369 -24.43 8.57 -7.09
N LEU A 370 -23.75 7.97 -6.10
CA LEU A 370 -23.45 6.53 -6.09
C LEU A 370 -24.70 5.68 -5.95
N GLU A 371 -25.66 6.08 -5.11
CA GLU A 371 -26.93 5.38 -4.93
C GLU A 371 -27.72 5.34 -6.24
N GLY A 372 -27.79 6.47 -6.96
CA GLY A 372 -28.37 6.54 -8.29
C GLY A 372 -27.64 5.66 -9.31
N ALA A 373 -26.30 5.72 -9.34
CA ALA A 373 -25.49 4.91 -10.25
C ALA A 373 -25.59 3.40 -9.98
N TRP A 374 -25.80 3.00 -8.73
CA TRP A 374 -25.98 1.60 -8.34
C TRP A 374 -27.42 1.12 -8.42
N GLY A 375 -28.40 2.01 -8.64
CA GLY A 375 -29.81 1.68 -8.67
C GLY A 375 -30.34 1.19 -7.32
N ILE A 376 -29.75 1.67 -6.21
CA ILE A 376 -30.18 1.34 -4.85
C ILE A 376 -31.02 2.48 -4.26
N ARG A 377 -31.78 2.21 -3.19
CA ARG A 377 -32.66 3.22 -2.58
C ARG A 377 -31.83 4.40 -2.05
N PRO A 378 -32.32 5.65 -2.21
CA PRO A 378 -31.70 6.81 -1.55
C PRO A 378 -31.56 6.60 -0.04
N GLY A 379 -30.41 6.97 0.53
CA GLY A 379 -30.08 6.76 1.94
C GLY A 379 -29.70 5.32 2.30
N SER A 380 -29.36 4.48 1.32
CA SER A 380 -28.84 3.13 1.57
C SER A 380 -27.39 3.15 2.08
N ILE A 381 -26.58 4.10 1.62
CA ILE A 381 -25.19 4.26 2.06
C ILE A 381 -25.20 5.07 3.36
N SER A 382 -24.60 4.52 4.43
CA SER A 382 -24.49 5.21 5.73
C SER A 382 -23.72 6.53 5.60
N THR A 383 -24.14 7.54 6.38
CA THR A 383 -23.48 8.86 6.45
C THR A 383 -22.16 8.80 7.21
N GLU A 384 -22.04 7.84 8.13
CA GLU A 384 -20.89 7.73 9.02
C GLU A 384 -19.79 6.86 8.43
N PRO A 385 -18.52 7.29 8.50
CA PRO A 385 -17.39 6.40 8.25
C PRO A 385 -17.46 5.15 9.11
N GLY A 386 -17.18 4.00 8.52
CA GLY A 386 -17.05 2.77 9.31
C GLY A 386 -15.72 2.68 10.05
N LEU A 387 -15.59 1.62 10.82
CA LEU A 387 -14.38 1.31 11.57
C LEU A 387 -13.18 1.09 10.63
N THR A 388 -12.05 1.69 11.00
CA THR A 388 -10.77 1.41 10.32
C THR A 388 -10.19 0.07 10.79
N ALA A 389 -9.19 -0.47 10.10
CA ALA A 389 -8.69 -1.83 10.31
C ALA A 389 -8.39 -2.17 11.78
N VAL A 390 -7.63 -1.34 12.52
CA VAL A 390 -7.29 -1.62 13.92
C VAL A 390 -8.54 -1.58 14.82
N PRO A 391 -9.35 -0.49 14.82
CA PRO A 391 -10.64 -0.47 15.49
C PRO A 391 -11.59 -1.61 15.13
N MET A 392 -11.63 -2.05 13.88
CA MET A 392 -12.50 -3.16 13.44
C MET A 392 -12.12 -4.47 14.13
N PHE A 393 -10.83 -4.78 14.27
CA PHE A 393 -10.39 -5.98 15.00
C PHE A 393 -10.55 -5.84 16.52
N GLN A 394 -10.44 -4.62 17.07
CA GLN A 394 -10.76 -4.34 18.47
C GLN A 394 -12.25 -4.57 18.74
N ALA A 395 -13.13 -3.99 17.91
CA ALA A 395 -14.58 -4.18 17.97
C ALA A 395 -14.97 -5.66 17.79
N ALA A 396 -14.28 -6.42 16.94
CA ALA A 396 -14.47 -7.87 16.84
C ALA A 396 -14.06 -8.60 18.14
N ALA A 397 -12.95 -8.21 18.74
CA ALA A 397 -12.48 -8.76 20.02
C ALA A 397 -13.39 -8.37 21.20
N GLU A 398 -14.09 -7.24 21.12
CA GLU A 398 -15.09 -6.77 22.08
C GLU A 398 -16.48 -7.37 21.81
N GLY A 399 -16.69 -7.92 20.61
CA GLY A 399 -17.91 -8.60 20.20
C GLY A 399 -18.93 -7.66 19.55
N GLU A 400 -18.56 -6.46 19.17
CA GLU A 400 -19.42 -5.57 18.40
C GLU A 400 -19.50 -6.01 16.93
N ILE A 401 -18.36 -6.40 16.35
CA ILE A 401 -18.31 -7.07 15.04
C ILE A 401 -18.48 -8.58 15.25
N ARG A 402 -19.59 -9.12 14.73
CA ARG A 402 -19.98 -10.53 14.85
C ARG A 402 -19.68 -11.34 13.60
N ALA A 403 -19.62 -10.71 12.42
CA ALA A 403 -19.21 -11.37 11.18
C ALA A 403 -18.02 -10.66 10.54
N MET A 404 -17.01 -11.43 10.15
CA MET A 404 -15.79 -10.92 9.48
C MET A 404 -15.63 -11.58 8.11
N TRP A 405 -15.58 -10.78 7.06
CA TRP A 405 -15.22 -11.23 5.72
C TRP A 405 -13.79 -10.79 5.39
N ILE A 406 -12.87 -11.74 5.23
CA ILE A 406 -11.43 -11.48 5.06
C ILE A 406 -10.99 -11.98 3.68
N ALA A 407 -10.56 -11.08 2.80
CA ALA A 407 -10.24 -11.42 1.42
C ALA A 407 -8.79 -11.10 1.05
N ALA A 408 -8.05 -12.11 0.59
CA ALA A 408 -6.68 -12.02 0.08
C ALA A 408 -5.69 -11.30 1.03
N THR A 409 -5.83 -11.51 2.34
CA THR A 409 -5.00 -10.91 3.39
C THR A 409 -4.96 -11.79 4.63
N ASN A 410 -3.96 -11.60 5.50
CA ASN A 410 -3.75 -12.44 6.68
C ASN A 410 -3.60 -11.67 8.00
N PRO A 411 -4.71 -11.14 8.57
CA PRO A 411 -4.66 -10.33 9.77
C PRO A 411 -4.14 -11.06 11.00
N ALA A 412 -4.24 -12.39 11.05
CA ALA A 412 -3.74 -13.19 12.17
C ALA A 412 -2.20 -13.26 12.24
N VAL A 413 -1.52 -12.71 11.24
CA VAL A 413 -0.07 -12.62 11.11
C VAL A 413 0.39 -11.17 10.96
N THR A 414 -0.37 -10.35 10.22
CA THR A 414 0.09 -9.02 9.79
C THR A 414 -0.55 -7.84 10.52
N MET A 415 -1.54 -8.06 11.40
CA MET A 415 -2.03 -6.99 12.27
C MET A 415 -0.96 -6.61 13.31
N PRO A 416 -0.86 -5.31 13.70
CA PRO A 416 0.11 -4.87 14.70
C PRO A 416 -0.09 -5.56 16.06
N ASP A 417 -1.35 -5.70 16.50
CA ASP A 417 -1.70 -6.55 17.64
C ASP A 417 -2.36 -7.86 17.15
N VAL A 418 -1.51 -8.86 16.92
CA VAL A 418 -1.95 -10.19 16.48
C VAL A 418 -2.79 -10.91 17.53
N LYS A 419 -2.66 -10.59 18.82
CA LYS A 419 -3.44 -11.23 19.89
C LYS A 419 -4.89 -10.76 19.82
N VAL A 420 -5.09 -9.44 19.72
CA VAL A 420 -6.41 -8.84 19.53
C VAL A 420 -7.06 -9.33 18.23
N ALA A 421 -6.30 -9.33 17.14
CA ALA A 421 -6.83 -9.82 15.86
C ALA A 421 -7.29 -11.28 15.94
N ARG A 422 -6.49 -12.17 16.53
CA ARG A 422 -6.84 -13.59 16.72
C ARG A 422 -8.05 -13.75 17.65
N GLU A 423 -8.12 -12.97 18.72
CA GLU A 423 -9.26 -12.98 19.64
C GLU A 423 -10.55 -12.55 18.94
N GLY A 424 -10.51 -11.49 18.13
CA GLY A 424 -11.65 -11.06 17.31
C GLY A 424 -12.14 -12.15 16.36
N LEU A 425 -11.23 -12.85 15.66
CA LEU A 425 -11.59 -13.99 14.81
C LEU A 425 -12.16 -15.17 15.62
N ARG A 426 -11.71 -15.35 16.87
CA ARG A 426 -12.21 -16.39 17.78
C ARG A 426 -13.57 -16.04 18.37
N ARG A 427 -13.91 -14.77 18.55
CA ARG A 427 -15.22 -14.34 19.07
C ARG A 427 -16.27 -14.14 17.98
N ALA A 428 -15.87 -13.80 16.76
CA ALA A 428 -16.79 -13.67 15.63
C ALA A 428 -17.63 -14.95 15.45
N GLU A 429 -18.93 -14.77 15.23
CA GLU A 429 -19.87 -15.86 14.95
C GLU A 429 -19.70 -16.43 13.54
N LEU A 430 -19.26 -15.59 12.62
CA LEU A 430 -18.99 -15.95 11.23
C LEU A 430 -17.66 -15.37 10.77
N VAL A 431 -16.81 -16.20 10.17
CA VAL A 431 -15.60 -15.76 9.48
C VAL A 431 -15.58 -16.37 8.08
N ILE A 432 -15.58 -15.52 7.05
CA ILE A 432 -15.55 -15.91 5.64
C ILE A 432 -14.16 -15.57 5.08
N VAL A 433 -13.49 -16.54 4.45
CA VAL A 433 -12.11 -16.36 3.94
C VAL A 433 -11.96 -16.89 2.51
N PRO A 434 -12.22 -16.08 1.48
CA PRO A 434 -11.76 -16.39 0.13
C PRO A 434 -10.24 -16.18 0.03
N ASP A 435 -9.51 -17.28 -0.17
CA ASP A 435 -8.06 -17.28 -0.34
C ASP A 435 -7.62 -18.33 -1.38
N GLY A 436 -6.43 -18.14 -1.94
CA GLY A 436 -5.82 -19.08 -2.88
C GLY A 436 -5.09 -20.23 -2.20
N ASP A 437 -4.57 -20.04 -0.99
CA ASP A 437 -3.71 -21.01 -0.29
C ASP A 437 -4.41 -21.63 0.93
N GLY A 438 -4.42 -22.96 0.99
CA GLY A 438 -4.97 -23.77 2.09
C GLY A 438 -3.94 -24.01 3.21
N GLY A 439 -2.69 -23.65 2.93
CA GLY A 439 -1.62 -23.44 3.89
C GLY A 439 -0.41 -24.33 3.66
N VAL A 440 0.76 -23.70 3.62
CA VAL A 440 2.03 -24.26 4.13
C VAL A 440 2.36 -23.55 5.46
N ARG A 441 2.45 -24.32 6.56
CA ARG A 441 2.91 -23.95 7.93
C ARG A 441 2.17 -22.77 8.63
N GLY A 442 1.38 -23.09 9.66
CA GLY A 442 1.03 -22.21 10.81
C GLY A 442 0.13 -20.99 10.60
N CYS A 443 0.02 -20.46 9.38
CA CYS A 443 -0.39 -19.06 9.18
C CYS A 443 -1.47 -18.89 8.10
N SER A 444 -2.65 -19.50 8.23
CA SER A 444 -3.82 -19.06 7.42
C SER A 444 -4.87 -18.38 8.31
N PRO A 445 -5.58 -17.34 7.82
CA PRO A 445 -6.70 -16.73 8.55
C PRO A 445 -7.75 -17.78 8.87
N ALA A 446 -7.95 -18.72 7.94
CA ALA A 446 -8.74 -19.90 8.15
C ALA A 446 -8.20 -20.67 9.37
N ARG A 447 -6.91 -21.01 9.50
CA ARG A 447 -6.33 -21.70 10.68
C ARG A 447 -6.56 -20.98 12.01
N CYS A 448 -6.49 -19.66 12.03
CA CYS A 448 -6.73 -18.88 13.26
C CYS A 448 -8.22 -18.79 13.61
N ALA A 449 -9.11 -18.71 12.61
CA ALA A 449 -10.56 -18.92 12.80
C ALA A 449 -10.91 -20.39 13.14
N MET A 450 -10.03 -21.32 12.78
CA MET A 450 -10.21 -22.78 12.88
C MET A 450 -9.86 -23.37 14.26
N GLY A 451 -9.51 -22.55 15.26
CA GLY A 451 -9.34 -22.96 16.67
C GLY A 451 -8.77 -24.37 16.85
N ARG A 452 -7.44 -24.52 16.76
CA ARG A 452 -6.79 -25.68 17.39
C ARG A 452 -6.55 -25.33 18.85
N GLU A 453 -7.11 -26.15 19.74
CA GLU A 453 -6.62 -26.29 21.11
C GLU A 453 -5.13 -26.71 21.07
N GLY A 454 -4.44 -26.37 22.16
CA GLY A 454 -2.98 -26.37 22.28
C GLY A 454 -2.26 -27.61 21.75
N GLY A 455 -1.16 -27.34 21.08
CA GLY A 455 0.02 -28.20 21.04
C GLY A 455 1.21 -27.28 21.23
N ASN A 456 2.04 -27.55 22.23
CA ASN A 456 3.24 -26.79 22.60
C ASN A 456 4.10 -26.48 21.37
N ASP A 457 4.33 -25.19 21.12
CA ASP A 457 5.44 -24.70 20.29
C ASP A 457 6.62 -24.32 21.22
N ASP A 458 7.03 -25.27 22.06
CA ASP A 458 8.37 -25.31 22.66
C ASP A 458 9.07 -26.54 22.09
N GLU A 459 9.74 -26.35 20.95
CA GLU A 459 11.02 -26.96 20.55
C GLU A 459 11.55 -26.36 19.23
#